data_AF-A0A940HI43-F1
#
_entry.id   AF-A0A940HI43-F1
#
_cell.length_a   1.000
_cell.length_b   1.000
_cell.length_c   1.000
_cell.angle_alpha   90.00
_cell.angle_beta   90.00
_cell.angle_gamma   90.00
#
_symmetry.space_group_name_H-M   'P 1'
#
loop_
_entity.id
_entity.type
_entity.pdbx_description
1 polymer ?
#
loop_
_entity_poly.entity_id
_entity_poly.type
_entity_poly.pdbx_seq_one_letter_code
_entity_poly.pdbx_strand_id
1 'polypeptide(L)'
;MKLKYMRLTTPLLIPCMLMASMLLTASCRKEKAPEPSNLDVNHFVIADNPNDPIDHAIYEFYKNTGIASYCTDTIYKQKISRENESPARYKYITLSLEYTPLSDFYVNTIPLSSRQRIPGLLNLLQTEVVPKLPSTKIFPSILFLDSFATYINSDIQISHGWSSLQGFNTLGVMAKDVEPMNAAERKMYAASILAGIADKRLTDMMSTRLQKEFFSISREAAKNLFPYDVDIYFGWPFLFLVPPGSEPPPTELGFIYYPTFYLGGMPVPNMLRETDDTRSFLAASFYYTEQEFTTLHANDPLVLKKFGIIRSFAKEAGFKIPE
;
A
#
# COMPACT_ATOMS: atom_id res chain seq x y z
N MET A 1 54.11 41.12 30.51
CA MET A 1 54.83 39.90 30.08
C MET A 1 55.27 40.09 28.62
N LYS A 2 56.57 40.29 28.36
CA LYS A 2 57.09 40.56 27.00
C LYS A 2 57.18 39.26 26.21
N LEU A 3 56.45 39.12 25.09
CA LEU A 3 56.68 38.04 24.13
C LEU A 3 57.99 38.29 23.38
N LYS A 4 58.97 37.40 23.57
CA LYS A 4 60.16 37.31 22.71
C LYS A 4 59.76 36.62 21.40
N TYR A 5 59.89 37.32 20.28
CA TYR A 5 59.88 36.71 18.96
C TYR A 5 61.07 35.75 18.83
N MET A 6 60.79 34.46 18.75
CA MET A 6 61.80 33.44 18.48
C MET A 6 62.12 33.48 16.98
N ARG A 7 63.25 34.11 16.62
CA ARG A 7 63.80 33.99 15.26
C ARG A 7 64.32 32.56 15.10
N LEU A 8 63.63 31.76 14.28
CA LEU A 8 64.16 30.48 13.81
C LEU A 8 65.41 30.77 12.97
N THR A 9 66.55 30.23 13.38
CA THR A 9 67.80 30.32 12.62
C THR A 9 67.77 29.36 11.43
N THR A 10 68.44 29.76 10.35
CA THR A 10 68.44 29.12 9.03
C THR A 10 68.83 27.62 8.97
N PRO A 11 69.60 27.00 9.89
CA PRO A 11 69.93 25.58 9.75
C PRO A 11 68.78 24.63 10.15
N LEU A 12 67.70 25.12 10.79
CA LEU A 12 66.54 24.30 11.16
C LEU A 12 65.41 24.33 10.12
N LEU A 13 65.44 25.27 9.17
CA LEU A 13 64.43 25.42 8.12
C LEU A 13 64.59 24.38 7.01
N ILE A 14 65.82 23.99 6.69
CA ILE A 14 66.13 23.03 5.62
C ILE A 14 65.64 21.60 5.95
N PRO A 15 65.88 21.05 7.17
CA PRO A 15 65.34 19.74 7.54
C PRO A 15 63.81 19.72 7.61
N CYS A 16 63.19 20.80 8.11
CA CYS A 16 61.74 20.93 8.16
C CYS A 16 61.11 21.06 6.76
N MET A 17 61.74 21.77 5.83
CA MET A 17 61.28 21.83 4.43
C MET A 17 61.47 20.49 3.70
N LEU A 18 62.56 19.76 3.95
CA LEU A 18 62.79 18.42 3.40
C LEU A 18 61.76 17.40 3.94
N MET A 19 61.48 17.43 5.24
CA MET A 19 60.48 16.57 5.87
C MET A 19 59.05 16.90 5.39
N ALA A 20 58.73 18.19 5.21
CA ALA A 20 57.47 18.63 4.61
C ALA A 20 57.35 18.23 3.13
N SER A 21 58.45 18.28 2.37
CA SER A 21 58.46 17.83 0.97
C SER A 21 58.30 16.31 0.83
N MET A 22 58.87 15.51 1.73
CA MET A 22 58.65 14.06 1.77
C MET A 22 57.21 13.69 2.13
N LEU A 23 56.58 14.41 3.07
CA LEU A 23 55.18 14.21 3.44
C LEU A 23 54.20 14.58 2.31
N LEU A 24 54.53 15.59 1.49
CA LEU A 24 53.72 15.99 0.33
C LEU A 24 53.78 14.98 -0.83
N THR A 25 54.89 14.25 -0.99
CA THR A 25 55.00 13.22 -2.05
C THR A 25 54.34 11.89 -1.70
N ALA A 26 54.17 11.58 -0.40
CA ALA A 26 53.45 10.39 0.06
C ALA A 26 51.92 10.50 -0.08
N SER A 27 51.38 11.71 -0.25
CA SER A 27 49.94 11.94 -0.39
C SER A 27 49.42 11.82 -1.83
N CYS A 28 50.31 11.58 -2.82
CA CYS A 28 49.94 11.35 -4.22
C CYS A 28 49.96 9.87 -4.59
N ARG A 29 49.43 8.98 -3.73
CA ARG A 29 48.97 7.68 -4.24
C ARG A 29 47.75 7.99 -5.10
N LYS A 30 47.84 7.72 -6.41
CA LYS A 30 46.66 7.70 -7.28
C LYS A 30 45.66 6.75 -6.64
N GLU A 31 44.62 7.29 -6.01
CA GLU A 31 43.48 6.50 -5.61
C GLU A 31 42.95 5.82 -6.88
N LYS A 32 42.68 4.51 -6.77
CA LYS A 32 42.12 3.76 -7.88
C LYS A 32 40.82 4.48 -8.26
N ALA A 33 40.66 4.84 -9.54
CA ALA A 33 39.43 5.48 -10.00
C ALA A 33 38.25 4.63 -9.50
N PRO A 34 37.21 5.24 -8.90
CA PRO A 34 36.08 4.49 -8.40
C PRO A 34 35.48 3.69 -9.55
N GLU A 35 35.62 2.37 -9.47
CA GLU A 35 34.97 1.44 -10.38
C GLU A 35 33.52 1.29 -9.95
N PRO A 36 32.55 1.16 -10.89
CA PRO A 36 31.19 0.83 -10.54
C PRO A 36 31.18 -0.39 -9.62
N SER A 37 30.55 -0.27 -8.46
CA SER A 37 30.56 -1.33 -7.46
C SER A 37 29.89 -2.61 -7.95
N ASN A 38 29.04 -2.51 -8.99
CA ASN A 38 28.12 -3.55 -9.46
C ASN A 38 27.29 -4.16 -8.31
N LEU A 39 27.11 -3.43 -7.21
CA LEU A 39 26.32 -3.83 -6.05
C LEU A 39 24.84 -3.48 -6.21
N ASP A 40 24.49 -2.64 -7.18
CA ASP A 40 23.12 -2.29 -7.53
C ASP A 40 22.47 -3.45 -8.27
N VAL A 41 22.07 -4.46 -7.50
CA VAL A 41 21.33 -5.62 -8.00
C VAL A 41 19.84 -5.32 -7.91
N ASN A 42 19.12 -5.46 -9.03
CA ASN A 42 17.67 -5.39 -8.99
C ASN A 42 17.11 -6.69 -8.39
N HIS A 43 16.70 -6.62 -7.13
CA HIS A 43 16.15 -7.75 -6.40
C HIS A 43 14.67 -8.07 -6.76
N PHE A 44 14.07 -7.32 -7.68
CA PHE A 44 12.71 -7.59 -8.20
C PHE A 44 12.68 -8.48 -9.45
N VAL A 45 13.82 -9.06 -9.85
CA VAL A 45 13.89 -10.00 -10.96
C VAL A 45 13.54 -11.40 -10.46
N ILE A 46 12.47 -11.99 -10.99
CA ILE A 46 12.06 -13.36 -10.68
C ILE A 46 12.76 -14.32 -11.66
N ALA A 47 13.47 -15.31 -11.12
CA ALA A 47 14.05 -16.40 -11.90
C ALA A 47 13.08 -17.59 -11.94
N ASP A 48 13.06 -18.31 -13.06
CA ASP A 48 12.25 -19.51 -13.20
C ASP A 48 12.79 -20.65 -12.32
N ASN A 49 11.88 -21.39 -11.70
CA ASN A 49 12.16 -22.63 -11.00
C ASN A 49 11.18 -23.69 -11.51
N PRO A 50 11.49 -24.37 -12.62
CA PRO A 50 10.57 -25.32 -13.25
C PRO A 50 10.29 -26.57 -12.40
N ASN A 51 11.04 -26.77 -11.30
CA ASN A 51 10.82 -27.89 -10.38
C ASN A 51 9.75 -27.59 -9.32
N ASP A 52 9.36 -26.32 -9.13
CA ASP A 52 8.25 -25.91 -8.27
C ASP A 52 7.17 -25.25 -9.16
N PRO A 53 6.02 -25.93 -9.40
CA PRO A 53 4.99 -25.40 -10.29
C PRO A 53 4.40 -24.07 -9.82
N ILE A 54 4.45 -23.76 -8.52
CA ILE A 54 3.98 -22.47 -8.00
C ILE A 54 5.02 -21.38 -8.28
N ASP A 55 6.31 -21.65 -8.12
CA ASP A 55 7.36 -20.70 -8.50
C ASP A 55 7.36 -20.45 -10.01
N HIS A 56 7.13 -21.50 -10.81
CA HIS A 56 6.97 -21.37 -12.25
C HIS A 56 5.79 -20.46 -12.61
N ALA A 57 4.62 -20.63 -11.98
CA ALA A 57 3.47 -19.76 -12.20
C ALA A 57 3.76 -18.29 -11.81
N ILE A 58 4.50 -18.05 -10.73
CA ILE A 58 4.95 -16.71 -10.33
C ILE A 58 5.89 -16.12 -11.40
N TYR A 59 6.82 -16.91 -11.93
CA TYR A 59 7.72 -16.51 -13.01
C TYR A 59 6.95 -16.17 -14.30
N GLU A 60 5.99 -16.99 -14.72
CA GLU A 60 5.17 -16.73 -15.90
C GLU A 60 4.35 -15.45 -15.75
N PHE A 61 3.74 -15.23 -14.58
CA PHE A 61 3.04 -13.99 -14.27
C PHE A 61 3.99 -12.78 -14.35
N TYR A 62 5.19 -12.87 -13.78
CA TYR A 62 6.21 -11.82 -13.85
C TYR A 62 6.62 -11.53 -15.30
N LYS A 63 6.87 -12.56 -16.10
CA LYS A 63 7.23 -12.41 -17.52
C LYS A 63 6.12 -11.74 -18.33
N ASN A 64 4.86 -12.08 -18.05
CA ASN A 64 3.71 -11.55 -18.77
C ASN A 64 3.31 -10.13 -18.36
N THR A 65 3.53 -9.75 -17.10
CA THR A 65 3.01 -8.49 -16.54
C THR A 65 4.10 -7.49 -16.13
N GLY A 66 5.34 -7.96 -15.93
CA GLY A 66 6.43 -7.17 -15.36
C GLY A 66 6.29 -6.86 -13.86
N ILE A 67 5.37 -7.52 -13.16
CA ILE A 67 5.09 -7.34 -11.72
C ILE A 67 5.67 -8.52 -10.94
N ALA A 68 6.60 -8.24 -10.03
CA ALA A 68 7.22 -9.27 -9.21
C ALA A 68 6.31 -9.65 -8.05
N SER A 69 6.08 -10.94 -7.83
CA SER A 69 5.14 -11.42 -6.80
C SER A 69 5.84 -12.37 -5.83
N TYR A 70 5.52 -12.26 -4.54
CA TYR A 70 6.21 -12.97 -3.47
C TYR A 70 5.25 -13.57 -2.46
N CYS A 71 5.59 -14.76 -1.96
CA CYS A 71 4.87 -15.45 -0.88
C CYS A 71 5.47 -15.18 0.51
N THR A 72 6.65 -14.56 0.56
CA THR A 72 7.36 -14.16 1.78
C THR A 72 7.85 -12.73 1.63
N ASP A 73 7.96 -12.02 2.75
CA ASP A 73 8.44 -10.64 2.79
C ASP A 73 9.94 -10.53 2.48
N THR A 74 10.75 -11.50 2.91
CA THR A 74 12.19 -11.52 2.68
C THR A 74 12.50 -12.03 1.27
N ILE A 75 12.95 -11.13 0.39
CA ILE A 75 13.24 -11.43 -1.02
C ILE A 75 14.74 -11.60 -1.28
N TYR A 76 15.59 -11.20 -0.34
CA TYR A 76 17.03 -11.43 -0.41
C TYR A 76 17.62 -11.63 0.98
N LYS A 77 18.56 -12.57 1.08
CA LYS A 77 19.33 -12.84 2.30
C LYS A 77 20.77 -13.21 1.92
N GLN A 78 21.74 -12.51 2.47
CA GLN A 78 23.17 -12.78 2.25
C GLN A 78 23.93 -12.76 3.57
N LYS A 79 24.74 -13.78 3.84
CA LYS A 79 25.68 -13.77 4.97
C LYS A 79 26.80 -12.79 4.67
N ILE A 80 27.02 -11.82 5.57
CA ILE A 80 28.08 -10.81 5.45
C ILE A 80 29.17 -10.97 6.52
N SER A 81 28.97 -11.85 7.50
CA SER A 81 29.99 -12.14 8.50
C SER A 81 31.09 -13.03 7.95
N ARG A 82 32.30 -12.85 8.48
CA ARG A 82 33.47 -13.65 8.11
C ARG A 82 33.30 -15.09 8.60
N GLU A 83 34.08 -16.02 8.03
CA GLU A 83 34.23 -17.35 8.62
C GLU A 83 34.70 -17.20 10.07
N ASN A 84 34.05 -17.91 11.00
CA ASN A 84 34.27 -17.89 12.45
C ASN A 84 33.78 -16.65 13.23
N GLU A 85 33.07 -15.72 12.60
CA GLU A 85 32.43 -14.61 13.30
C GLU A 85 31.06 -15.03 13.87
N SER A 86 30.85 -14.82 15.18
CA SER A 86 29.62 -15.17 15.91
C SER A 86 29.09 -13.96 16.72
N PRO A 87 27.79 -13.61 16.63
CA PRO A 87 26.77 -14.26 15.80
C PRO A 87 26.97 -13.98 14.31
N ALA A 88 26.52 -14.90 13.46
CA ALA A 88 26.52 -14.68 12.01
C ALA A 88 25.65 -13.46 11.66
N ARG A 89 26.18 -12.57 10.83
CA ARG A 89 25.49 -11.35 10.37
C ARG A 89 25.01 -11.54 8.95
N TYR A 90 23.83 -10.99 8.67
CA TYR A 90 23.15 -11.10 7.39
C TYR A 90 22.67 -9.74 6.90
N LYS A 91 22.74 -9.53 5.59
CA LYS A 91 22.04 -8.47 4.87
C LYS A 91 20.71 -9.03 4.36
N TYR A 92 19.63 -8.29 4.55
CA TYR A 92 18.30 -8.65 4.08
C TYR A 92 17.74 -7.56 3.17
N ILE A 93 16.87 -7.95 2.25
CA ILE A 93 15.94 -7.05 1.59
C ILE A 93 14.55 -7.63 1.79
N THR A 94 13.69 -6.81 2.39
CA THR A 94 12.33 -7.19 2.76
C THR A 94 11.33 -6.26 2.09
N LEU A 95 10.16 -6.81 1.79
CA LEU A 95 8.98 -6.06 1.39
C LEU A 95 8.27 -5.58 2.65
N SER A 96 7.89 -4.31 2.66
CA SER A 96 7.10 -3.73 3.74
C SER A 96 5.83 -3.11 3.17
N LEU A 97 4.72 -3.33 3.88
CA LEU A 97 3.49 -2.58 3.67
C LEU A 97 3.49 -1.28 4.48
N GLU A 98 4.17 -1.25 5.62
CA GLU A 98 4.13 -0.14 6.61
C GLU A 98 5.01 1.04 6.24
N TYR A 99 5.99 0.83 5.37
CA TYR A 99 6.99 1.83 5.03
C TYR A 99 6.38 3.00 4.25
N THR A 100 6.56 4.23 4.79
CA THR A 100 6.42 5.47 4.02
C THR A 100 7.63 6.37 4.25
N PRO A 101 7.97 7.27 3.31
CA PRO A 101 9.14 8.14 3.46
C PRO A 101 9.10 9.09 4.66
N LEU A 102 7.92 9.37 5.23
CA LEU A 102 7.71 10.39 6.26
C LEU A 102 7.16 9.85 7.60
N SER A 103 6.70 8.60 7.65
CA SER A 103 6.22 7.92 8.86
C SER A 103 6.06 6.42 8.65
N ASP A 104 5.91 5.65 9.72
CA ASP A 104 5.38 4.29 9.65
C ASP A 104 3.89 4.31 9.97
N PHE A 105 3.10 3.54 9.22
CA PHE A 105 1.71 3.25 9.58
C PHE A 105 1.61 1.78 9.99
N TYR A 106 0.91 1.52 11.09
CA TYR A 106 0.85 0.19 11.66
C TYR A 106 -0.12 -0.70 10.89
N VAL A 107 0.38 -1.82 10.37
CA VAL A 107 -0.41 -2.84 9.66
C VAL A 107 -0.10 -4.19 10.27
N ASN A 108 -1.08 -4.77 10.97
CA ASN A 108 -0.98 -6.16 11.35
C ASN A 108 -1.11 -7.02 10.11
N THR A 109 -0.08 -7.80 9.77
CA THR A 109 -0.12 -8.73 8.66
C THR A 109 -0.02 -10.16 9.18
N ILE A 110 -0.80 -11.07 8.57
CA ILE A 110 -0.66 -12.50 8.77
C ILE A 110 0.04 -13.06 7.53
N PRO A 111 1.30 -13.56 7.66
CA PRO A 111 2.02 -14.15 6.54
C PRO A 111 1.24 -15.27 5.87
N LEU A 112 1.51 -15.49 4.58
CA LEU A 112 0.88 -16.56 3.81
C LEU A 112 1.22 -17.93 4.41
N SER A 113 0.21 -18.67 4.88
CA SER A 113 0.40 -20.01 5.45
C SER A 113 0.52 -21.11 4.39
N SER A 114 -0.12 -20.92 3.22
CA SER A 114 -0.13 -21.89 2.12
C SER A 114 -0.03 -21.21 0.77
N ARG A 115 0.88 -21.73 -0.07
CA ARG A 115 1.14 -21.28 -1.45
C ARG A 115 0.19 -21.91 -2.48
N GLN A 116 -0.62 -22.91 -2.12
CA GLN A 116 -1.42 -23.69 -3.07
C GLN A 116 -2.46 -22.86 -3.83
N ARG A 117 -3.00 -21.81 -3.21
CA ARG A 117 -3.99 -20.89 -3.80
C ARG A 117 -3.38 -19.85 -4.76
N ILE A 118 -2.06 -19.73 -4.81
CA ILE A 118 -1.39 -18.66 -5.56
C ILE A 118 -1.56 -18.76 -7.08
N PRO A 119 -1.46 -19.94 -7.73
CA PRO A 119 -1.68 -20.03 -9.18
C PRO A 119 -3.06 -19.53 -9.62
N GLY A 120 -4.13 -19.94 -8.91
CA GLY A 120 -5.50 -19.47 -9.18
C GLY A 120 -5.65 -17.95 -9.01
N LEU A 121 -5.03 -17.40 -7.96
CA LEU A 121 -5.00 -15.96 -7.72
C LEU A 121 -4.22 -15.20 -8.80
N LEU A 122 -3.05 -15.70 -9.22
CA LEU A 122 -2.25 -15.08 -10.29
C LEU A 122 -3.03 -15.02 -11.61
N ASN A 123 -3.74 -16.09 -11.94
CA ASN A 123 -4.62 -16.10 -13.10
C ASN A 123 -5.72 -15.04 -12.99
N LEU A 124 -6.40 -14.94 -11.84
CA LEU A 124 -7.39 -13.87 -11.59
C LEU A 124 -6.77 -12.47 -11.71
N LEU A 125 -5.59 -12.26 -11.15
CA LEU A 125 -4.90 -10.97 -11.25
C LEU A 125 -4.60 -10.62 -12.71
N GLN A 126 -4.09 -11.58 -13.48
CA GLN A 126 -3.72 -11.37 -14.87
C GLN A 126 -4.93 -11.09 -15.77
N THR A 127 -6.08 -11.72 -15.51
CA THR A 127 -7.28 -11.57 -16.34
C THR A 127 -8.20 -10.44 -15.91
N GLU A 128 -8.34 -10.21 -14.60
CA GLU A 128 -9.36 -9.30 -14.06
C GLU A 128 -8.80 -8.02 -13.43
N VAL A 129 -7.55 -8.02 -12.95
CA VAL A 129 -6.97 -6.87 -12.24
C VAL A 129 -6.02 -6.09 -13.15
N VAL A 130 -4.96 -6.73 -13.63
CA VAL A 130 -3.90 -6.10 -14.44
C VAL A 130 -4.46 -5.34 -15.66
N PRO A 131 -5.42 -5.88 -16.44
CA PRO A 131 -5.94 -5.18 -17.61
C PRO A 131 -6.70 -3.88 -17.29
N LYS A 132 -7.18 -3.74 -16.04
CA LYS A 132 -7.94 -2.58 -15.54
C LYS A 132 -7.07 -1.53 -14.85
N LEU A 133 -5.77 -1.81 -14.66
CA LEU A 133 -4.83 -0.84 -14.13
C LEU A 133 -4.52 0.28 -15.14
N PRO A 134 -4.21 1.49 -14.66
CA PRO A 134 -3.58 2.55 -15.45
C PRO A 134 -2.32 2.06 -16.18
N SER A 135 -2.03 2.66 -17.33
CA SER A 135 -0.84 2.32 -18.13
C SER A 135 0.48 2.67 -17.43
N THR A 136 0.46 3.60 -16.47
CA THR A 136 1.60 3.92 -15.62
C THR A 136 1.80 2.83 -14.56
N LYS A 137 3.03 2.36 -14.36
CA LYS A 137 3.33 1.38 -13.31
C LYS A 137 3.08 1.98 -11.92
N ILE A 138 2.13 1.42 -11.16
CA ILE A 138 1.71 1.95 -9.85
C ILE A 138 2.49 1.32 -8.69
N PHE A 139 2.91 0.07 -8.82
CA PHE A 139 3.71 -0.64 -7.83
C PHE A 139 4.66 -1.62 -8.51
N PRO A 140 5.89 -1.81 -7.99
CA PRO A 140 6.85 -2.75 -8.54
C PRO A 140 6.60 -4.21 -8.13
N SER A 141 5.96 -4.46 -6.98
CA SER A 141 5.80 -5.81 -6.43
C SER A 141 4.50 -6.07 -5.69
N ILE A 142 4.13 -7.35 -5.62
CA ILE A 142 3.02 -7.91 -4.86
C ILE A 142 3.57 -8.82 -3.74
N LEU A 143 3.04 -8.67 -2.53
CA LEU A 143 3.24 -9.60 -1.42
C LEU A 143 1.90 -10.28 -1.10
N PHE A 144 1.87 -11.60 -1.19
CA PHE A 144 0.70 -12.38 -0.81
C PHE A 144 0.68 -12.64 0.70
N LEU A 145 -0.48 -12.46 1.30
CA LEU A 145 -0.70 -12.57 2.75
C LEU A 145 -1.97 -13.39 3.01
N ASP A 146 -2.08 -14.03 4.17
CA ASP A 146 -3.36 -14.65 4.57
C ASP A 146 -4.38 -13.57 4.92
N SER A 147 -3.95 -12.53 5.63
CA SER A 147 -4.76 -11.35 5.91
C SER A 147 -3.89 -10.16 6.29
N PHE A 148 -4.50 -8.98 6.31
CA PHE A 148 -3.98 -7.83 7.02
C PHE A 148 -5.11 -7.15 7.78
N ALA A 149 -4.76 -6.47 8.86
CA ALA A 149 -5.65 -5.68 9.66
C ALA A 149 -4.98 -4.35 9.98
N THR A 150 -5.68 -3.28 9.64
CA THR A 150 -5.22 -1.92 9.84
C THR A 150 -6.06 -1.21 10.91
N TYR A 151 -7.18 -1.79 11.38
CA TYR A 151 -8.26 -1.06 12.08
C TYR A 151 -9.05 -1.84 13.15
N ILE A 152 -9.90 -1.09 13.84
CA ILE A 152 -10.91 -1.48 14.85
C ILE A 152 -12.19 -2.12 14.29
N ASN A 153 -12.43 -1.97 12.98
CA ASN A 153 -13.64 -2.47 12.34
C ASN A 153 -13.57 -3.98 12.10
N SER A 154 -14.69 -4.66 12.35
CA SER A 154 -14.89 -6.09 12.15
C SER A 154 -15.93 -6.34 11.06
N ASP A 155 -16.13 -7.60 10.69
CA ASP A 155 -17.08 -8.06 9.65
C ASP A 155 -16.88 -7.41 8.26
N ILE A 156 -15.63 -7.09 7.93
CA ILE A 156 -15.27 -6.51 6.65
C ILE A 156 -15.51 -7.53 5.52
N GLN A 157 -16.51 -7.23 4.69
CA GLN A 157 -16.84 -8.00 3.50
C GLN A 157 -15.92 -7.67 2.33
N ILE A 158 -15.81 -8.56 1.34
CA ILE A 158 -15.03 -8.33 0.13
C ILE A 158 -15.50 -7.06 -0.60
N SER A 159 -16.82 -6.84 -0.64
CA SER A 159 -17.45 -5.66 -1.26
C SER A 159 -17.06 -4.33 -0.63
N HIS A 160 -16.47 -4.33 0.58
CA HIS A 160 -15.97 -3.10 1.23
C HIS A 160 -14.59 -2.67 0.68
N GLY A 161 -14.02 -3.43 -0.26
CA GLY A 161 -12.81 -3.03 -0.97
C GLY A 161 -11.50 -3.28 -0.22
N TRP A 162 -11.48 -4.09 0.83
CA TRP A 162 -10.30 -4.33 1.68
C TRP A 162 -9.47 -5.58 1.32
N SER A 163 -9.48 -6.03 0.06
CA SER A 163 -8.71 -7.23 -0.34
C SER A 163 -7.23 -7.00 -0.65
N SER A 164 -6.81 -5.74 -0.74
CA SER A 164 -5.42 -5.36 -1.00
C SER A 164 -5.04 -4.10 -0.23
N LEU A 165 -3.75 -3.90 0.04
CA LEU A 165 -3.23 -2.71 0.70
C LEU A 165 -1.95 -2.27 0.00
N GLN A 166 -1.95 -1.06 -0.55
CA GLN A 166 -0.79 -0.54 -1.25
C GLN A 166 0.08 0.31 -0.31
N GLY A 167 1.24 -0.23 0.06
CA GLY A 167 2.33 0.52 0.68
C GLY A 167 3.09 1.36 -0.37
N PHE A 168 4.26 1.89 -0.01
CA PHE A 168 5.02 2.74 -0.94
C PHE A 168 5.47 2.00 -2.22
N ASN A 169 6.09 0.83 -2.06
CA ASN A 169 6.61 0.01 -3.18
C ASN A 169 6.01 -1.40 -3.23
N THR A 170 5.10 -1.75 -2.32
CA THR A 170 4.57 -3.11 -2.20
C THR A 170 3.06 -3.08 -2.17
N LEU A 171 2.42 -3.87 -3.03
CA LEU A 171 1.00 -4.18 -2.91
C LEU A 171 0.83 -5.46 -2.10
N GLY A 172 0.27 -5.35 -0.90
CA GLY A 172 -0.23 -6.50 -0.15
C GLY A 172 -1.54 -6.99 -0.76
N VAL A 173 -1.67 -8.30 -0.99
CA VAL A 173 -2.93 -8.92 -1.45
C VAL A 173 -3.29 -10.05 -0.51
N MET A 174 -4.50 -10.01 0.05
CA MET A 174 -5.03 -11.13 0.84
C MET A 174 -5.30 -12.29 -0.11
N ALA A 175 -4.57 -13.40 0.03
CA ALA A 175 -4.69 -14.58 -0.79
C ALA A 175 -5.91 -15.40 -0.39
N LYS A 176 -6.99 -15.30 -1.17
CA LYS A 176 -8.17 -16.16 -1.04
C LYS A 176 -8.09 -17.31 -2.05
N ASP A 177 -8.75 -18.41 -1.71
CA ASP A 177 -8.94 -19.49 -2.67
C ASP A 177 -10.00 -19.10 -3.69
N VAL A 178 -9.59 -19.03 -4.96
CA VAL A 178 -10.42 -18.55 -6.08
C VAL A 178 -11.20 -19.70 -6.72
N GLU A 179 -10.75 -20.94 -6.55
CA GLU A 179 -11.39 -22.12 -7.15
C GLU A 179 -12.87 -22.30 -6.74
N PRO A 180 -13.24 -22.19 -5.45
CA PRO A 180 -14.64 -22.35 -5.03
C PRO A 180 -15.51 -21.13 -5.36
N MET A 181 -14.93 -19.98 -5.72
CA MET A 181 -15.68 -18.76 -6.00
C MET A 181 -16.44 -18.88 -7.32
N ASN A 182 -17.70 -18.46 -7.35
CA ASN A 182 -18.44 -18.30 -8.60
C ASN A 182 -17.99 -17.04 -9.38
N ALA A 183 -18.56 -16.81 -10.58
CA ALA A 183 -18.15 -15.69 -11.42
C ALA A 183 -18.37 -14.31 -10.77
N ALA A 184 -19.47 -14.13 -10.04
CA ALA A 184 -19.76 -12.87 -9.34
C ALA A 184 -18.80 -12.65 -8.16
N GLU A 185 -18.51 -13.70 -7.39
CA GLU A 185 -17.54 -13.65 -6.27
C GLU A 185 -16.13 -13.32 -6.76
N ARG A 186 -15.68 -13.96 -7.85
CA ARG A 186 -14.38 -13.64 -8.48
C ARG A 186 -14.30 -12.21 -8.97
N LYS A 187 -15.36 -11.72 -9.62
CA LYS A 187 -15.46 -10.34 -10.11
C LYS A 187 -15.41 -9.35 -8.94
N MET A 188 -16.14 -9.61 -7.85
CA MET A 188 -16.15 -8.77 -6.65
C MET A 188 -14.80 -8.79 -5.93
N TYR A 189 -14.13 -9.93 -5.86
CA TYR A 189 -12.80 -10.04 -5.28
C TYR A 189 -11.75 -9.27 -6.09
N ALA A 190 -11.78 -9.38 -7.42
CA ALA A 190 -10.93 -8.55 -8.29
C ALA A 190 -11.23 -7.05 -8.13
N ALA A 191 -12.51 -6.67 -8.07
CA ALA A 191 -12.95 -5.29 -7.81
C ALA A 191 -12.44 -4.76 -6.46
N SER A 192 -12.44 -5.61 -5.43
CA SER A 192 -11.93 -5.29 -4.10
C SER A 192 -10.41 -5.10 -4.08
N ILE A 193 -9.66 -5.89 -4.86
CA ILE A 193 -8.22 -5.71 -5.04
C ILE A 193 -7.93 -4.38 -5.76
N LEU A 194 -8.69 -4.07 -6.82
CA LEU A 194 -8.56 -2.81 -7.56
C LEU A 194 -8.90 -1.60 -6.70
N ALA A 195 -9.92 -1.70 -5.84
CA ALA A 195 -10.29 -0.64 -4.91
C ALA A 195 -9.11 -0.24 -4.01
N GLY A 196 -8.35 -1.21 -3.51
CA GLY A 196 -7.20 -0.90 -2.67
C GLY A 196 -6.02 -0.24 -3.38
N ILE A 197 -5.84 -0.54 -4.66
CA ILE A 197 -4.83 0.11 -5.52
C ILE A 197 -5.30 1.54 -5.88
N ALA A 198 -6.58 1.68 -6.23
CA ALA A 198 -7.16 2.94 -6.65
C ALA A 198 -7.25 3.95 -5.50
N ASP A 199 -7.61 3.52 -4.29
CA ASP A 199 -7.69 4.38 -3.10
C ASP A 199 -6.38 5.14 -2.83
N LYS A 200 -5.24 4.43 -2.86
CA LYS A 200 -3.92 5.06 -2.69
C LYS A 200 -3.65 6.07 -3.79
N ARG A 201 -3.90 5.70 -5.05
CA ARG A 201 -3.64 6.56 -6.21
C ARG A 201 -4.53 7.81 -6.22
N LEU A 202 -5.81 7.68 -5.89
CA LEU A 202 -6.73 8.81 -5.78
C LEU A 202 -6.32 9.73 -4.62
N THR A 203 -5.92 9.16 -3.48
CA THR A 203 -5.40 9.96 -2.36
C THR A 203 -4.17 10.77 -2.78
N ASP A 204 -3.24 10.17 -3.53
CA ASP A 204 -2.04 10.86 -4.00
C ASP A 204 -2.33 11.95 -5.05
N MET A 205 -3.28 11.70 -5.96
CA MET A 205 -3.52 12.58 -7.11
C MET A 205 -4.57 13.67 -6.86
N MET A 206 -5.54 13.40 -5.98
CA MET A 206 -6.78 14.19 -5.91
C MET A 206 -7.37 14.32 -4.49
N SER A 207 -6.55 14.19 -3.43
CA SER A 207 -6.98 14.35 -2.04
C SER A 207 -7.87 15.58 -1.79
N THR A 208 -7.48 16.76 -2.30
CA THR A 208 -8.29 17.99 -2.14
C THR A 208 -9.67 17.88 -2.78
N ARG A 209 -9.78 17.21 -3.93
CA ARG A 209 -11.06 17.00 -4.63
C ARG A 209 -11.90 15.93 -3.95
N LEU A 210 -11.30 14.86 -3.44
CA LEU A 210 -12.00 13.89 -2.58
C LEU A 210 -12.65 14.59 -1.39
N GLN A 211 -11.92 15.46 -0.70
CA GLN A 211 -12.46 16.26 0.42
C GLN A 211 -13.63 17.14 -0.01
N LYS A 212 -13.46 17.89 -1.10
CA LYS A 212 -14.43 18.91 -1.52
C LYS A 212 -15.66 18.33 -2.20
N GLU A 213 -15.51 17.31 -3.03
CA GLU A 213 -16.55 16.81 -3.93
C GLU A 213 -17.21 15.54 -3.38
N PHE A 214 -16.45 14.64 -2.76
CA PHE A 214 -16.94 13.33 -2.32
C PHE A 214 -17.29 13.30 -0.83
N PHE A 215 -16.34 13.58 0.07
CA PHE A 215 -16.56 13.49 1.53
C PHE A 215 -17.48 14.60 2.06
N SER A 216 -17.47 15.79 1.42
CA SER A 216 -18.36 16.88 1.80
C SER A 216 -19.84 16.50 1.73
N ILE A 217 -20.24 15.59 0.82
CA ILE A 217 -21.63 15.15 0.67
C ILE A 217 -22.15 14.53 1.97
N SER A 218 -21.38 13.61 2.55
CA SER A 218 -21.76 12.94 3.80
C SER A 218 -21.63 13.87 5.00
N ARG A 219 -20.64 14.77 5.02
CA ARG A 219 -20.49 15.77 6.09
C ARG A 219 -21.65 16.77 6.11
N GLU A 220 -22.10 17.26 4.95
CA GLU A 220 -23.27 18.15 4.88
C GLU A 220 -24.56 17.42 5.26
N ALA A 221 -24.72 16.15 4.88
CA ALA A 221 -25.87 15.34 5.31
C ALA A 221 -25.90 15.17 6.84
N ALA A 222 -24.74 14.92 7.46
CA ALA A 222 -24.61 14.73 8.90
C ALA A 222 -25.02 15.97 9.73
N LYS A 223 -24.73 17.19 9.25
CA LYS A 223 -25.11 18.44 9.94
C LYS A 223 -26.61 18.57 10.19
N ASN A 224 -27.44 17.97 9.34
CA ASN A 224 -28.89 18.01 9.48
C ASN A 224 -29.44 16.91 10.41
N LEU A 225 -28.61 15.93 10.77
CA LEU A 225 -29.01 14.74 11.52
C LEU A 225 -28.56 14.79 12.99
N PHE A 226 -27.48 15.50 13.29
CA PHE A 226 -26.94 15.60 14.64
C PHE A 226 -27.04 17.03 15.20
N PRO A 227 -27.34 17.21 16.50
CA PRO A 227 -27.49 18.54 17.11
C PRO A 227 -26.15 19.25 17.40
N TYR A 228 -25.02 18.62 17.11
CA TYR A 228 -23.67 19.14 17.35
C TYR A 228 -22.78 18.87 16.13
N ASP A 229 -21.72 19.66 15.95
CA ASP A 229 -20.74 19.44 14.89
C ASP A 229 -19.97 18.13 15.13
N VAL A 230 -20.23 17.15 14.27
CA VAL A 230 -19.58 15.85 14.27
C VAL A 230 -18.97 15.62 12.89
N ASP A 231 -17.68 15.27 12.83
CA ASP A 231 -17.13 14.71 11.61
C ASP A 231 -17.58 13.26 11.49
N ILE A 232 -18.47 12.99 10.55
CA ILE A 232 -19.04 11.66 10.32
C ILE A 232 -18.01 10.62 9.87
N TYR A 233 -16.80 11.05 9.51
CA TYR A 233 -15.68 10.19 9.13
C TYR A 233 -14.72 9.84 10.27
N PHE A 234 -15.11 10.10 11.51
CA PHE A 234 -14.22 9.91 12.66
C PHE A 234 -13.85 8.45 12.95
N GLY A 235 -14.67 7.50 12.46
CA GLY A 235 -14.39 6.08 12.66
C GLY A 235 -14.72 5.55 14.06
N TRP A 236 -15.58 6.22 14.83
CA TRP A 236 -16.01 5.75 16.15
C TRP A 236 -17.41 5.11 16.14
N PRO A 237 -17.73 4.27 17.13
CA PRO A 237 -19.08 3.71 17.28
C PRO A 237 -20.14 4.79 17.37
N PHE A 238 -21.27 4.61 16.67
CA PHE A 238 -22.41 5.53 16.76
C PHE A 238 -22.98 5.63 18.18
N LEU A 239 -22.80 4.59 18.99
CA LEU A 239 -23.19 4.54 20.41
C LEU A 239 -22.65 5.73 21.24
N PHE A 240 -21.53 6.33 20.83
CA PHE A 240 -20.98 7.52 21.52
C PHE A 240 -21.68 8.82 21.15
N LEU A 241 -22.54 8.83 20.13
CA LEU A 241 -23.27 9.99 19.63
C LEU A 241 -24.77 9.88 19.83
N VAL A 242 -25.32 8.68 19.63
CA VAL A 242 -26.76 8.42 19.68
C VAL A 242 -27.05 7.12 20.44
N PRO A 243 -28.27 6.98 21.01
CA PRO A 243 -28.69 5.72 21.61
C PRO A 243 -28.61 4.57 20.60
N PRO A 244 -28.27 3.34 21.03
CA PRO A 244 -28.18 2.21 20.11
C PRO A 244 -29.53 1.92 19.45
N GLY A 245 -29.51 1.68 18.13
CA GLY A 245 -30.70 1.51 17.30
C GLY A 245 -31.32 2.83 16.82
N SER A 246 -30.72 3.97 17.18
CA SER A 246 -31.14 5.31 16.71
C SER A 246 -30.15 5.93 15.73
N GLU A 247 -29.14 5.18 15.29
CA GLU A 247 -28.25 5.59 14.21
C GLU A 247 -29.01 5.82 12.91
N PRO A 248 -28.69 6.90 12.16
CA PRO A 248 -29.32 7.14 10.87
C PRO A 248 -28.93 6.03 9.88
N PRO A 249 -29.84 5.59 8.99
CA PRO A 249 -29.49 4.65 7.92
C PRO A 249 -28.26 5.13 7.12
N PRO A 250 -27.38 4.22 6.67
CA PRO A 250 -26.16 4.61 5.94
C PRO A 250 -26.47 5.42 4.68
N THR A 251 -27.57 5.10 3.99
CA THR A 251 -27.97 5.77 2.75
C THR A 251 -28.40 7.22 2.96
N GLU A 252 -28.93 7.59 4.13
CA GLU A 252 -29.25 8.98 4.48
C GLU A 252 -27.99 9.85 4.62
N LEU A 253 -26.85 9.22 4.92
CA LEU A 253 -25.54 9.87 4.95
C LEU A 253 -24.74 9.66 3.65
N GLY A 254 -25.33 9.02 2.64
CA GLY A 254 -24.64 8.71 1.37
C GLY A 254 -23.58 7.63 1.50
N PHE A 255 -23.73 6.70 2.44
CA PHE A 255 -22.87 5.53 2.59
C PHE A 255 -23.55 4.27 2.07
N ILE A 256 -22.75 3.30 1.62
CA ILE A 256 -23.25 1.98 1.17
C ILE A 256 -23.50 1.05 2.38
N TYR A 257 -22.75 1.22 3.46
CA TYR A 257 -22.83 0.35 4.64
C TYR A 257 -22.26 1.05 5.89
N TYR A 258 -22.43 0.42 7.06
CA TYR A 258 -21.61 0.70 8.24
C TYR A 258 -20.78 -0.53 8.63
N PRO A 259 -19.50 -0.36 8.97
CA PRO A 259 -18.73 -1.44 9.59
C PRO A 259 -19.22 -1.75 11.00
N THR A 260 -18.93 -2.95 11.48
CA THR A 260 -19.19 -3.37 12.86
C THR A 260 -18.00 -3.03 13.75
N PHE A 261 -18.24 -2.56 14.97
CA PHE A 261 -17.25 -2.52 16.05
C PHE A 261 -17.71 -3.41 17.21
N TYR A 262 -16.79 -4.17 17.81
CA TYR A 262 -17.12 -5.03 18.96
C TYR A 262 -16.76 -4.33 20.27
N LEU A 263 -17.78 -3.80 20.97
CA LEU A 263 -17.63 -3.22 22.30
C LEU A 263 -18.00 -4.26 23.35
N GLY A 264 -17.00 -4.83 24.04
CA GLY A 264 -17.25 -5.83 25.08
C GLY A 264 -17.97 -7.09 24.57
N GLY A 265 -17.73 -7.47 23.31
CA GLY A 265 -18.39 -8.61 22.66
C GLY A 265 -19.74 -8.30 22.03
N MET A 266 -20.26 -7.07 22.17
CA MET A 266 -21.48 -6.63 21.49
C MET A 266 -21.15 -5.95 20.16
N PRO A 267 -21.71 -6.40 19.02
CA PRO A 267 -21.55 -5.73 17.75
C PRO A 267 -22.37 -4.44 17.73
N VAL A 268 -21.73 -3.32 17.40
CA VAL A 268 -22.39 -2.01 17.25
C VAL A 268 -21.99 -1.37 15.91
N PRO A 269 -22.88 -0.61 15.25
CA PRO A 269 -22.53 0.14 14.06
C PRO A 269 -21.44 1.18 14.35
N ASN A 270 -20.44 1.21 13.48
CA ASN A 270 -19.32 2.14 13.56
C ASN A 270 -19.40 3.16 12.43
N MET A 271 -19.08 4.42 12.73
CA MET A 271 -18.90 5.43 11.69
C MET A 271 -17.80 4.98 10.73
N LEU A 272 -17.94 5.35 9.46
CA LEU A 272 -16.91 5.09 8.47
C LEU A 272 -15.72 6.02 8.70
N ARG A 273 -14.59 5.66 8.11
CA ARG A 273 -13.50 6.60 7.85
C ARG A 273 -13.47 6.87 6.36
N GLU A 274 -12.82 7.96 5.97
CA GLU A 274 -12.73 8.38 4.57
C GLU A 274 -12.24 7.26 3.63
N THR A 275 -11.24 6.48 4.06
CA THR A 275 -10.74 5.33 3.29
C THR A 275 -11.78 4.20 3.19
N ASP A 276 -12.57 3.93 4.23
CA ASP A 276 -13.58 2.86 4.18
C ASP A 276 -14.67 3.21 3.15
N ASP A 277 -15.12 4.46 3.18
CA ASP A 277 -16.11 4.99 2.26
C ASP A 277 -15.60 4.98 0.81
N THR A 278 -14.43 5.57 0.57
CA THR A 278 -13.80 5.62 -0.75
C THR A 278 -13.63 4.23 -1.35
N ARG A 279 -13.14 3.27 -0.56
CA ARG A 279 -12.88 1.90 -1.03
C ARG A 279 -14.14 1.11 -1.33
N SER A 280 -15.20 1.27 -0.55
CA SER A 280 -16.47 0.61 -0.85
C SER A 280 -17.09 1.12 -2.15
N PHE A 281 -17.03 2.43 -2.39
CA PHE A 281 -17.48 3.06 -3.62
C PHE A 281 -16.59 2.71 -4.82
N LEU A 282 -15.26 2.60 -4.63
CA LEU A 282 -14.35 2.09 -5.66
C LEU A 282 -14.62 0.62 -5.99
N ALA A 283 -14.82 -0.23 -4.99
CA ALA A 283 -15.16 -1.65 -5.21
C ALA A 283 -16.48 -1.77 -5.99
N ALA A 284 -17.50 -0.99 -5.64
CA ALA A 284 -18.72 -0.90 -6.42
C ALA A 284 -18.46 -0.43 -7.85
N SER A 285 -17.57 0.55 -8.06
CA SER A 285 -17.27 1.10 -9.39
C SER A 285 -16.55 0.12 -10.30
N PHE A 286 -15.72 -0.76 -9.75
CA PHE A 286 -15.05 -1.82 -10.50
C PHE A 286 -15.96 -3.02 -10.77
N TYR A 287 -17.04 -3.17 -10.00
CA TYR A 287 -17.95 -4.29 -10.11
C TYR A 287 -19.19 -3.98 -10.97
N TYR A 288 -19.88 -2.88 -10.70
CA TYR A 288 -21.13 -2.52 -11.36
C TYR A 288 -20.91 -1.59 -12.55
N THR A 289 -21.74 -1.75 -13.57
CA THR A 289 -22.03 -0.70 -14.55
C THR A 289 -22.79 0.45 -13.88
N GLU A 290 -22.86 1.60 -14.55
CA GLU A 290 -23.62 2.74 -14.02
C GLU A 290 -25.12 2.41 -13.89
N GLN A 291 -25.67 1.70 -14.86
CA GLN A 291 -27.07 1.32 -14.90
C GLN A 291 -27.44 0.31 -13.79
N GLU A 292 -26.61 -0.72 -13.57
CA GLU A 292 -26.86 -1.73 -12.53
C GLU A 292 -26.89 -1.08 -11.14
N PHE A 293 -25.91 -0.21 -10.85
CA PHE A 293 -25.83 0.45 -9.55
C PHE A 293 -26.97 1.46 -9.37
N THR A 294 -27.33 2.20 -10.41
CA THR A 294 -28.47 3.14 -10.38
C THR A 294 -29.78 2.40 -10.11
N THR A 295 -29.95 1.21 -10.67
CA THR A 295 -31.13 0.37 -10.42
C THR A 295 -31.16 -0.13 -8.97
N LEU A 296 -30.01 -0.56 -8.45
CA LEU A 296 -29.88 -1.07 -7.08
C LEU A 296 -30.15 0.01 -6.03
N HIS A 297 -29.75 1.25 -6.30
CA HIS A 297 -29.79 2.38 -5.38
C HIS A 297 -30.76 3.49 -5.84
N ALA A 298 -31.85 3.11 -6.52
CA ALA A 298 -32.79 4.05 -7.14
C ALA A 298 -33.37 5.10 -6.17
N ASN A 299 -33.45 4.76 -4.88
CA ASN A 299 -34.00 5.62 -3.82
C ASN A 299 -32.92 6.30 -2.96
N ASP A 300 -31.63 6.13 -3.29
CA ASP A 300 -30.50 6.60 -2.47
C ASP A 300 -29.71 7.71 -3.20
N PRO A 301 -30.26 8.93 -3.36
CA PRO A 301 -29.69 9.97 -4.23
C PRO A 301 -28.27 10.39 -3.81
N LEU A 302 -27.95 10.38 -2.51
CA LEU A 302 -26.60 10.70 -2.03
C LEU A 302 -25.59 9.61 -2.40
N VAL A 303 -26.01 8.34 -2.32
CA VAL A 303 -25.19 7.19 -2.73
C VAL A 303 -24.93 7.25 -4.24
N LEU A 304 -25.96 7.49 -5.05
CA LEU A 304 -25.81 7.65 -6.51
C LEU A 304 -24.88 8.82 -6.88
N LYS A 305 -25.02 9.95 -6.19
CA LYS A 305 -24.15 11.12 -6.41
C LYS A 305 -22.68 10.79 -6.13
N LYS A 306 -22.40 10.14 -5.00
CA LYS A 306 -21.04 9.73 -4.61
C LYS A 306 -20.47 8.68 -5.56
N PHE A 307 -21.30 7.74 -6.03
CA PHE A 307 -20.91 6.74 -7.02
C PHE A 307 -20.50 7.37 -8.36
N GLY A 308 -21.26 8.35 -8.86
CA GLY A 308 -20.89 9.08 -10.08
C GLY A 308 -19.55 9.79 -9.95
N ILE A 309 -19.30 10.44 -8.81
CA ILE A 309 -18.04 11.15 -8.53
C ILE A 309 -16.86 10.18 -8.51
N ILE A 310 -16.96 9.08 -7.75
CA ILE A 310 -15.84 8.15 -7.62
C ILE A 310 -15.53 7.44 -8.96
N ARG A 311 -16.55 7.15 -9.79
CA ARG A 311 -16.37 6.56 -11.12
C ARG A 311 -15.60 7.50 -12.03
N SER A 312 -15.96 8.78 -12.02
CA SER A 312 -15.24 9.83 -12.73
C SER A 312 -13.78 9.90 -12.28
N PHE A 313 -13.54 9.89 -10.97
CA PHE A 313 -12.20 9.94 -10.38
C PHE A 313 -11.37 8.70 -10.73
N ALA A 314 -11.96 7.50 -10.70
CA ALA A 314 -11.28 6.27 -11.12
C ALA A 314 -10.87 6.31 -12.60
N LYS A 315 -11.77 6.78 -13.48
CA LYS A 315 -11.47 6.97 -14.91
C LYS A 315 -10.37 8.01 -15.13
N GLU A 316 -10.43 9.16 -14.44
CA GLU A 316 -9.41 10.22 -14.51
C GLU A 316 -8.04 9.73 -14.01
N ALA A 317 -8.01 8.90 -12.97
CA ALA A 317 -6.80 8.24 -12.50
C ALA A 317 -6.25 7.18 -13.47
N GLY A 318 -6.99 6.86 -14.54
CA GLY A 318 -6.59 5.97 -15.63
C GLY A 318 -7.05 4.52 -15.47
N PHE A 319 -7.90 4.22 -14.49
CA PHE A 319 -8.44 2.87 -14.33
C PHE A 319 -9.54 2.60 -15.35
N LYS A 320 -9.65 1.35 -15.78
CA LYS A 320 -10.79 0.90 -16.59
C LYS A 320 -11.88 0.35 -15.68
N ILE A 321 -13.09 0.87 -15.84
CA ILE A 321 -14.27 0.43 -15.10
C ILE A 321 -15.34 -0.06 -16.08
N PRO A 322 -16.28 -0.92 -15.65
CA PRO A 322 -17.43 -1.30 -16.47
C PRO A 322 -18.26 -0.06 -16.82
N GLU A 323 -18.62 0.09 -18.10
CA GLU A 323 -19.55 1.13 -18.56
C GLU A 323 -20.98 0.76 -18.19
#